data_AF-A0A081S5I9-F1
#
_entry.id   AF-A0A081S5I9-F1
#
_cell.length_a   1.000
_cell.length_b   1.000
_cell.length_c   1.000
_cell.angle_alpha   90.00
_cell.angle_beta   90.00
_cell.angle_gamma   90.00
#
_symmetry.space_group_name_H-M   'P 1'
#
loop_
_entity.id
_entity.type
_entity.pdbx_description
1 polymer ?
#
loop_
_entity_poly.entity_id
_entity_poly.type
_entity_poly.pdbx_seq_one_letter_code
_entity_poly.pdbx_strand_id
1 'polypeptide(L)' 'MTRVAIFDYGAGNIFSLKNALEKQGVTVEVQTQVDKLKGYDGIFLP' A
#
# COMPACT_ATOMS: atom_id res chain seq x y z
N MET A 1 -7.80 13.29 -0.31
CA MET A 1 -8.07 11.84 -0.19
C MET A 1 -6.73 11.17 0.02
N THR A 2 -6.55 10.46 1.13
CA THR A 2 -5.24 9.88 1.51
C THR A 2 -4.88 8.73 0.58
N ARG A 3 -3.67 8.75 0.04
CA ARG A 3 -3.11 7.72 -0.84
C ARG A 3 -1.94 7.04 -0.15
N VAL A 4 -2.00 5.73 0.02
CA VAL A 4 -0.92 4.94 0.63
C VAL A 4 -0.43 3.85 -0.31
N ALA A 5 0.86 3.53 -0.22
CA ALA A 5 1.45 2.41 -0.93
C ALA A 5 1.72 1.24 0.01
N ILE A 6 1.50 0.02 -0.48
CA ILE A 6 2.05 -1.20 0.13
C ILE A 6 3.24 -1.63 -0.72
N PHE A 7 4.41 -1.76 -0.11
CA PHE A 7 5.58 -2.29 -0.81
C PHE A 7 5.54 -3.83 -0.81
N ASP A 8 5.40 -4.42 -1.98
CA ASP A 8 5.38 -5.87 -2.16
C ASP A 8 6.80 -6.40 -2.38
N TYR A 9 7.28 -7.15 -1.39
CA TYR A 9 8.55 -7.87 -1.42
C TYR A 9 8.35 -9.40 -1.33
N GLY A 10 7.12 -9.90 -1.57
CA GLY A 10 6.76 -11.32 -1.51
C GLY A 10 5.95 -11.74 -0.26
N ALA A 11 5.37 -10.78 0.47
CA ALA A 11 4.58 -11.07 1.66
C ALA A 11 3.18 -11.62 1.34
N GLY A 12 2.74 -12.67 2.04
CA GLY A 12 1.45 -13.34 1.78
C GLY A 12 0.20 -12.60 2.31
N ASN A 13 0.38 -11.52 3.07
CA ASN A 13 -0.70 -10.79 3.75
C ASN A 13 -1.17 -9.51 3.00
N ILE A 14 -0.62 -9.22 1.82
CA ILE A 14 -0.83 -7.95 1.10
C ILE A 14 -2.30 -7.70 0.79
N PHE A 15 -3.04 -8.72 0.33
CA PHE A 15 -4.45 -8.57 0.01
C PHE A 15 -5.31 -8.28 1.24
N SER A 16 -5.00 -8.89 2.39
CA SER A 16 -5.65 -8.60 3.67
C SER A 16 -5.41 -7.16 4.10
N LEU A 17 -4.17 -6.69 3.98
CA LEU A 17 -3.79 -5.32 4.34
C LEU A 17 -4.47 -4.29 3.43
N LYS A 18 -4.45 -4.53 2.11
CA LYS A 18 -5.13 -3.69 1.11
C LYS A 18 -6.61 -3.54 1.43
N ASN A 19 -7.32 -4.66 1.66
CA ASN A 19 -8.74 -4.64 1.99
C ASN A 19 -9.04 -3.90 3.31
N ALA A 20 -8.19 -4.08 4.33
CA ALA A 20 -8.37 -3.40 5.62
C ALA A 20 -8.24 -1.88 5.48
N LEU A 21 -7.25 -1.41 4.72
CA LEU A 21 -6.98 0.00 4.47
C LEU A 21 -8.04 0.64 3.55
N GLU A 22 -8.44 -0.02 2.46
CA GLU A 22 -9.48 0.46 1.56
C GLU A 22 -10.84 0.62 2.26
N LYS A 23 -11.16 -0.28 3.22
CA LYS A 23 -12.36 -0.17 4.06
C LYS A 23 -12.38 1.08 4.96
N GLN A 24 -11.23 1.71 5.21
CA GLN A 24 -11.14 2.97 5.95
C GLN A 24 -11.25 4.20 5.04
N GLY A 25 -11.56 4.02 3.75
CA GLY A 25 -11.68 5.12 2.78
C GLY A 25 -10.33 5.65 2.27
N VAL A 26 -9.26 4.87 2.42
CA VAL A 26 -7.92 5.20 1.92
C VAL A 26 -7.74 4.59 0.53
N THR A 27 -7.11 5.32 -0.39
CA THR A 27 -6.69 4.77 -1.68
C THR A 27 -5.39 4.00 -1.49
N VAL A 28 -5.39 2.70 -1.82
CA VAL A 28 -4.25 1.82 -1.58
C VAL A 28 -3.73 1.24 -2.89
N GLU A 29 -2.44 1.41 -3.14
CA GLU A 29 -1.77 0.85 -4.31
C GLU A 29 -0.64 -0.08 -3.88
N VAL A 30 -0.49 -1.21 -4.58
CA VAL A 30 0.61 -2.16 -4.33
C VAL A 30 1.74 -1.85 -5.30
N GLN A 31 2.96 -1.67 -4.80
CA GLN A 31 4.14 -1.36 -5.60
C GLN A 31 5.29 -2.30 -5.27
N THR A 32 5.96 -2.81 -6.30
CA THR A 32 7.17 -3.64 -6.19
C THR A 32 8.45 -2.84 -6.46
N GLN A 33 8.32 -1.57 -6.86
CA GLN A 33 9.44 -0.71 -7.25
C GLN A 33 9.54 0.48 -6.31
N VAL A 34 10.70 0.65 -5.68
CA VAL A 34 10.95 1.73 -4.69
C VAL A 34 10.75 3.11 -5.31
N ASP A 35 11.14 3.31 -6.57
CA ASP A 35 10.95 4.60 -7.25
C ASP A 35 9.49 5.03 -7.39
N LYS A 36 8.57 4.06 -7.42
CA LYS A 36 7.13 4.32 -7.48
C LYS A 36 6.54 4.73 -6.15
N LEU A 37 7.25 4.58 -5.03
CA LEU A 37 6.76 4.96 -3.69
C LEU A 37 6.76 6.49 -3.45
N LYS A 38 7.31 7.26 -4.38
CA LYS A 38 7.32 8.73 -4.29
C LYS A 38 5.90 9.28 -4.47
N GLY A 39 5.50 10.19 -3.58
CA GLY A 39 4.24 10.93 -3.70
C GLY A 39 3.02 10.27 -3.05
N TYR A 40 3.19 9.17 -2.31
CA TYR A 40 2.17 8.68 -1.39
C TYR A 40 2.27 9.39 -0.03
N ASP A 41 1.14 9.51 0.66
CA ASP A 41 1.03 10.08 2.01
C ASP A 41 1.57 9.11 3.08
N GLY A 42 1.69 7.82 2.74
CA GLY A 42 2.22 6.79 3.62
C GLY A 42 2.64 5.53 2.86
N ILE A 43 3.59 4.80 3.44
CA ILE A 43 4.10 3.53 2.90
C ILE A 43 3.97 2.46 3.98
N PHE A 44 3.41 1.32 3.61
CA PHE A 44 3.31 0.12 4.44
C PHE A 44 4.32 -0.93 3.96
N LEU A 45 5.08 -1.47 4.92
CA LEU A 45 5.95 -2.62 4.73
C LEU A 45 5.34 -3.79 5.52
N PRO A 46 4.65 -4.75 4.86
CA PRO A 46 3.98 -5.87 5.52
C PRO A 46 4.94 -6.89 6.15
#